data_AF-A0A4C1Z9P6-F1
#
_entry.id   AF-A0A4C1Z9P6-F1
#
_cell.length_a   1.000
_cell.length_b   1.000
_cell.length_c   1.000
_cell.angle_alpha   90.00
_cell.angle_beta   90.00
_cell.angle_gamma   90.00
#
_symmetry.space_group_name_H-M   'P 1'
#
loop_
_entity.id
_entity.type
_entity.pdbx_description
1 polymer ?
#
loop_
_entity_poly.entity_id
_entity_poly.type
_entity_poly.pdbx_seq_one_letter_code
_entity_poly.pdbx_strand_id
1 'polypeptide(L)'
;MIFFDFNCNLTAEQTLARLQTVFGDRVPCKTTICHWFTEFKRDRVNLSDEFRSDCPSTALNNKNIDTVRCMIETDRYLIYHGIRALLGIGMSQIQSILHKHLAMKKLRSWWIPYNMIEAHKTDRVTWCNAMLIRFKEGMSNLV
;
A
#
# COMPACT_ATOMS: atom_id res chain seq x y z
N MET A 1 -6.48 29.76 15.62
CA MET A 1 -6.40 31.17 16.06
C MET A 1 -6.87 32.12 14.96
N ILE A 2 -6.35 32.04 13.72
CA ILE A 2 -6.81 32.90 12.60
C ILE A 2 -8.32 32.80 12.34
N PHE A 3 -8.89 31.58 12.32
CA PHE A 3 -10.34 31.37 12.15
C PHE A 3 -11.18 31.97 13.29
N PHE A 4 -10.67 31.91 14.52
CA PHE A 4 -11.33 32.54 15.67
C PHE A 4 -11.33 34.06 15.52
N ASP A 5 -10.21 34.65 15.09
CA ASP A 5 -10.09 36.09 14.87
C ASP A 5 -10.99 36.60 13.75
N PHE A 6 -11.13 35.81 12.69
CA PHE A 6 -12.10 36.06 11.63
C PHE A 6 -13.54 36.08 12.16
N ASN A 7 -13.94 35.10 12.98
CA ASN A 7 -15.27 35.05 13.59
C ASN A 7 -15.53 36.20 14.59
N CYS A 8 -14.47 36.75 15.19
CA CYS A 8 -14.54 37.95 16.03
C CYS A 8 -14.56 39.26 15.23
N ASN A 9 -14.68 39.20 13.90
CA ASN A 9 -14.66 40.35 12.98
C ASN A 9 -13.38 41.21 13.07
N LEU A 10 -12.25 40.61 13.44
CA LEU A 10 -10.95 41.28 13.42
C LEU A 10 -10.42 41.38 11.98
N THR A 11 -9.60 42.39 11.70
CA THR A 11 -8.90 42.48 10.42
C THR A 11 -7.64 41.59 10.39
N ALA A 12 -7.17 41.25 9.19
CA ALA A 12 -5.94 40.47 9.02
C ALA A 12 -4.71 41.13 9.68
N GLU A 13 -4.67 42.47 9.72
CA GLU A 13 -3.58 43.22 10.35
C GLU A 13 -3.63 43.15 11.88
N GLN A 14 -4.82 43.29 12.47
CA GLN A 14 -5.02 43.10 13.90
C GLN A 14 -4.70 41.67 14.33
N THR A 15 -5.06 40.69 13.48
CA THR A 15 -4.77 39.27 13.71
C THR A 15 -3.27 39.02 13.67
N LEU A 16 -2.54 39.60 12.71
CA LEU A 16 -1.08 39.51 12.64
C LEU A 16 -0.43 40.09 13.91
N ALA A 17 -0.82 41.29 14.33
CA ALA A 17 -0.29 41.92 15.53
C ALA A 17 -0.54 41.06 16.78
N ARG A 18 -1.75 40.50 16.90
CA ARG A 18 -2.10 39.61 18.02
C ARG A 18 -1.29 38.32 18.00
N LEU A 19 -1.10 37.71 16.83
CA LEU A 19 -0.27 36.52 16.68
C LEU A 19 1.21 36.80 16.99
N GLN A 20 1.74 37.95 16.59
CA GLN A 20 3.09 38.40 16.93
C GLN A 20 3.28 38.57 18.43
N THR A 21 2.30 39.13 19.14
CA THR A 21 2.35 39.24 20.60
C THR A 21 2.36 37.87 21.30
N VAL A 22 1.63 36.88 20.76
CA VAL A 22 1.48 35.56 21.41
C VAL A 22 2.60 34.58 21.03
N PHE A 23 3.02 34.56 19.76
CA PHE A 23 3.94 33.55 19.21
C PHE A 23 5.30 34.13 18.77
N GLY A 24 5.50 35.45 18.85
CA GLY A 24 6.74 36.12 18.48
C GLY A 24 7.12 35.88 17.02
N ASP A 25 8.28 35.25 16.81
CA ASP A 25 8.86 35.03 15.49
C ASP A 25 8.32 33.75 14.79
N ARG A 26 7.53 32.92 15.50
CA ARG A 26 6.94 31.68 14.95
C ARG A 26 5.58 31.91 14.27
N VAL A 27 5.32 33.12 13.81
CA VAL A 27 4.01 33.54 13.29
C VAL A 27 3.93 33.28 11.78
N PRO A 28 2.77 32.83 11.26
CA PRO A 28 2.56 32.75 9.83
C PRO A 28 2.77 34.11 9.16
N CYS A 29 3.39 34.13 7.98
CA CYS A 29 3.59 35.39 7.26
C CYS A 29 2.26 36.08 6.94
N LYS A 30 2.29 37.41 6.78
CA LYS A 30 1.10 38.23 6.47
C LYS A 30 0.33 37.70 5.27
N THR A 31 1.02 37.17 4.26
CA THR A 31 0.42 36.56 3.06
C THR A 31 -0.40 35.31 3.40
N THR A 32 0.09 34.42 4.26
CA THR A 32 -0.68 33.24 4.73
C THR A 32 -1.93 33.66 5.50
N ILE A 33 -1.83 34.67 6.37
CA ILE A 33 -2.99 35.18 7.13
C ILE A 33 -4.02 35.77 6.16
N CYS A 34 -3.61 36.64 5.24
CA CYS A 34 -4.51 37.20 4.23
C CYS A 34 -5.17 36.13 3.36
N HIS A 35 -4.41 35.11 2.95
CA HIS A 35 -4.94 33.98 2.18
C HIS A 35 -6.06 33.25 2.94
N TRP A 36 -5.84 32.90 4.21
CA TRP A 36 -6.88 32.28 5.03
C TRP A 36 -8.10 33.18 5.23
N PHE A 37 -7.91 34.49 5.43
CA PHE A 37 -9.01 35.45 5.47
C PHE A 37 -9.82 35.48 4.17
N THR A 38 -9.17 35.38 3.01
CA THR A 38 -9.88 35.29 1.72
C THR A 38 -10.63 33.97 1.56
N GLU A 39 -10.06 32.87 2.04
CA GLU A 39 -10.72 31.55 2.00
C GLU A 39 -11.92 31.48 2.95
N PHE A 40 -11.83 32.07 4.15
CA PHE A 40 -12.96 32.15 5.08
C PHE A 40 -14.09 33.03 4.55
N LYS A 41 -13.77 34.10 3.80
CA LYS A 41 -14.78 34.89 3.07
C LYS A 41 -15.45 34.13 1.93
N ARG A 42 -14.86 33.03 1.46
CA ARG A 42 -15.43 32.11 0.46
C ARG A 42 -16.18 30.94 1.11
N ASP A 43 -16.57 31.09 2.38
CA ASP A 43 -17.28 30.10 3.18
C ASP A 43 -16.54 28.76 3.38
N ARG A 44 -15.20 28.76 3.24
CA ARG A 44 -14.40 27.58 3.55
C ARG A 44 -14.30 27.39 5.07
N VAL A 45 -15.02 26.41 5.62
CA VAL A 45 -14.98 26.08 7.07
C VAL A 45 -13.93 25.00 7.40
N ASN A 46 -13.48 24.23 6.40
CA ASN A 46 -12.51 23.16 6.63
C ASN A 46 -11.09 23.70 6.81
N LEU A 47 -10.53 23.51 8.00
CA LEU A 47 -9.16 23.87 8.38
C LEU A 47 -8.13 22.79 8.03
N SER A 48 -8.58 21.64 7.53
CA SER A 48 -7.69 20.58 7.08
C SER A 48 -7.01 21.01 5.77
N ASP A 49 -5.72 20.68 5.66
CA ASP A 49 -5.00 20.80 4.39
C ASP A 49 -5.78 20.03 3.31
N GLU A 50 -5.91 20.65 2.14
CA GLU A 50 -6.39 19.95 0.97
C GLU A 50 -5.48 18.78 0.64
N PHE A 51 -6.04 17.77 -0.03
CA PHE A 51 -5.27 16.65 -0.52
C PHE A 51 -4.14 17.18 -1.41
N ARG A 52 -2.93 17.18 -0.87
CA ARG A 52 -1.73 17.47 -1.65
C ARG A 52 -1.52 16.24 -2.51
N SER A 53 -1.60 16.41 -3.82
CA SER A 53 -1.14 15.39 -4.76
C SER A 53 0.38 15.29 -4.59
N ASP A 54 0.80 14.47 -3.64
CA ASP A 54 2.19 14.05 -3.57
C ASP A 54 2.53 13.45 -4.93
N CYS A 55 3.57 13.99 -5.57
CA CYS A 55 4.00 13.59 -6.90
C CYS A 55 4.00 12.06 -6.97
N PRO A 56 3.20 11.43 -7.84
CA PRO A 56 3.23 9.98 -7.96
C PRO A 56 4.66 9.64 -8.37
N SER A 57 5.40 8.97 -7.48
CA SER A 57 6.79 8.65 -7.76
C SER A 57 6.82 7.95 -9.12
N THR A 58 7.69 8.36 -10.04
CA THR A 58 7.71 7.84 -11.43
C THR A 58 7.76 6.31 -11.50
N ALA A 59 8.24 5.67 -10.41
CA ALA A 59 8.24 4.22 -10.24
C ALA A 59 6.86 3.58 -9.98
N LEU A 60 5.90 4.29 -9.37
CA LEU A 60 4.53 3.84 -9.09
C LEU A 60 3.60 4.15 -10.28
N ASN A 61 4.03 3.72 -11.47
CA ASN A 61 3.18 3.73 -12.65
C ASN A 61 2.39 2.41 -12.72
N ASN A 62 1.14 2.45 -13.18
CA ASN A 62 0.32 1.25 -13.45
C ASN A 62 1.08 0.25 -14.33
N LYS A 63 1.82 0.73 -15.34
CA LYS A 63 2.67 -0.13 -16.18
C LYS A 63 3.69 -0.94 -15.36
N ASN A 64 4.33 -0.31 -14.38
CA ASN A 64 5.32 -0.98 -13.53
C ASN A 64 4.64 -1.98 -12.58
N ILE A 65 3.46 -1.63 -12.05
CA ILE A 65 2.66 -2.52 -11.20
C ILE A 65 2.26 -3.79 -11.97
N ASP A 66 1.76 -3.63 -13.20
CA ASP A 66 1.37 -4.74 -14.07
C ASP A 66 2.58 -5.59 -14.48
N THR A 67 3.72 -4.95 -14.76
CA THR A 67 4.96 -5.66 -15.07
C THR A 67 5.41 -6.52 -13.88
N VAL A 68 5.42 -5.95 -12.67
CA VAL A 68 5.77 -6.71 -11.45
C VAL A 68 4.81 -7.88 -11.23
N ARG A 69 3.51 -7.69 -11.47
CA ARG A 69 2.51 -8.78 -11.36
C ARG A 69 2.84 -9.92 -12.33
N CYS A 70 3.06 -9.61 -13.61
CA CYS A 70 3.37 -10.61 -14.64
C CYS A 70 4.65 -11.40 -14.31
N MET A 71 5.68 -10.72 -13.78
CA MET A 71 6.92 -11.38 -13.38
C MET A 71 6.70 -12.41 -12.26
N ILE A 72 5.86 -12.10 -11.27
CA ILE A 72 5.56 -13.00 -10.14
C ILE A 72 4.68 -14.17 -10.58
N GLU A 73 3.75 -13.94 -11.51
CA GLU A 73 2.94 -15.01 -12.09
C GLU A 73 3.78 -15.98 -12.91
N THR A 74 4.82 -15.48 -13.59
CA THR A 74 5.77 -16.29 -14.36
C THR A 74 6.73 -17.07 -13.45
N ASP A 75 7.31 -16.41 -12.46
CA ASP A 75 8.22 -17.03 -11.48
C ASP A 75 7.84 -16.63 -10.05
N ARG A 76 7.31 -17.60 -9.28
CA ARG A 76 6.92 -17.39 -7.88
C ARG A 76 8.12 -17.27 -6.94
N TYR A 77 9.33 -17.62 -7.38
CA TYR A 77 10.56 -17.54 -6.59
C TYR A 77 11.36 -16.27 -6.86
N LEU A 78 10.80 -15.33 -7.62
CA LEU A 78 11.46 -14.10 -8.02
C LEU A 78 12.00 -13.32 -6.80
N ILE A 79 13.28 -13.01 -6.85
CA ILE A 79 13.98 -12.26 -5.80
C ILE A 79 13.83 -10.76 -6.07
N TYR A 80 13.71 -9.97 -5.01
CA TYR A 80 13.67 -8.50 -5.08
C TYR A 80 14.76 -7.88 -5.97
N HIS A 81 15.97 -8.45 -5.97
CA HIS A 81 17.07 -8.02 -6.82
C HIS A 81 16.77 -8.16 -8.32
N GLY A 82 16.05 -9.21 -8.73
CA GLY A 82 15.63 -9.40 -10.12
C GLY A 82 14.64 -8.32 -10.57
N ILE A 83 13.65 -8.02 -9.72
CA ILE A 83 12.68 -6.93 -9.97
C ILE A 83 13.41 -5.59 -10.12
N ARG A 84 14.35 -5.30 -9.20
CA ARG A 84 15.14 -4.08 -9.22
C ARG A 84 16.01 -3.97 -10.48
N ALA A 85 16.66 -5.05 -10.88
CA ALA A 85 17.52 -5.06 -12.06
C ALA A 85 16.72 -4.79 -13.35
N LEU A 86 15.50 -5.31 -13.46
CA LEU A 86 14.65 -5.15 -14.64
C LEU A 86 13.95 -3.79 -14.72
N LEU A 87 13.46 -3.28 -13.58
CA LEU A 87 12.66 -2.05 -13.58
C LEU A 87 13.46 -0.81 -13.16
N GLY A 88 14.65 -0.96 -12.57
CA GLY A 88 15.45 0.16 -12.06
C GLY A 88 14.82 0.87 -10.86
N ILE A 89 13.84 0.25 -10.22
CA ILE A 89 13.03 0.86 -9.14
C ILE A 89 13.71 0.69 -7.77
N GLY A 90 13.51 1.67 -6.89
CA GLY A 90 14.00 1.61 -5.51
C GLY A 90 13.35 0.48 -4.69
N MET A 91 14.08 -0.08 -3.73
CA MET A 91 13.61 -1.21 -2.92
C MET A 91 12.31 -0.90 -2.15
N SER A 92 12.18 0.32 -1.63
CA SER A 92 10.99 0.80 -0.91
C SER A 92 9.75 0.85 -1.81
N GLN A 93 9.92 1.25 -3.07
CA GLN A 93 8.85 1.30 -4.06
C GLN A 93 8.42 -0.11 -4.46
N ILE A 94 9.35 -1.05 -4.67
CA ILE A 94 9.02 -2.47 -4.91
C ILE A 94 8.21 -3.03 -3.74
N GLN A 95 8.63 -2.75 -2.51
CA GLN A 95 7.89 -3.17 -1.31
C GLN A 95 6.48 -2.56 -1.26
N SER A 96 6.33 -1.28 -1.63
CA SER A 96 5.04 -0.62 -1.73
C SER A 96 4.15 -1.26 -2.80
N ILE A 97 4.70 -1.57 -3.99
CA ILE A 97 3.97 -2.26 -5.06
C ILE A 97 3.46 -3.62 -4.59
N LEU A 98 4.34 -4.44 -4.00
CA LEU A 98 3.99 -5.79 -3.55
C LEU A 98 2.91 -5.78 -2.46
N HIS A 99 3.06 -4.95 -1.42
CA HIS A 99 2.18 -5.00 -0.25
C HIS A 99 0.97 -4.07 -0.33
N LYS A 100 1.12 -2.84 -0.86
CA LYS A 100 0.02 -1.86 -0.91
C LYS A 100 -0.83 -1.98 -2.17
N HIS A 101 -0.20 -2.22 -3.34
CA HIS A 101 -0.92 -2.25 -4.62
C HIS A 101 -1.35 -3.66 -5.03
N LEU A 102 -0.49 -4.66 -4.83
CA LEU A 102 -0.78 -6.05 -5.18
C LEU A 102 -1.29 -6.89 -4.01
N ALA A 103 -1.26 -6.36 -2.78
CA ALA A 103 -1.66 -7.04 -1.55
C ALA A 103 -1.02 -8.43 -1.35
N MET A 104 0.19 -8.63 -1.88
CA MET A 104 0.91 -9.89 -1.82
C MET A 104 1.68 -10.04 -0.51
N LYS A 105 1.81 -11.28 -0.04
CA LYS A 105 2.63 -11.67 1.11
C LYS A 105 3.62 -12.74 0.70
N LYS A 106 4.85 -12.63 1.19
CA LYS A 106 5.86 -13.67 1.00
C LYS A 106 5.50 -14.89 1.82
N LEU A 107 5.24 -16.01 1.13
CA LEU A 107 5.09 -17.32 1.76
C LEU A 107 6.43 -18.05 1.75
N ARG A 108 6.64 -18.91 2.74
CA ARG A 108 7.77 -19.85 2.71
C ARG A 108 7.34 -21.06 1.90
N SER A 109 8.22 -21.55 1.05
CA SER A 109 8.04 -22.87 0.43
C SER A 109 8.11 -23.94 1.51
N TRP A 110 7.24 -24.95 1.40
CA TRP A 110 7.32 -26.12 2.26
C TRP A 110 8.45 -27.03 1.80
N TRP A 111 9.13 -27.68 2.74
CA TRP A 111 10.12 -28.68 2.42
C TRP A 111 9.43 -29.93 1.88
N ILE A 112 9.85 -30.38 0.70
CA ILE A 112 9.35 -31.60 0.07
C ILE A 112 10.46 -32.65 0.22
N PRO A 113 10.20 -33.79 0.90
CA PRO A 113 11.25 -34.76 1.21
C PRO A 113 11.92 -35.43 0.01
N TYR A 114 11.17 -35.59 -1.07
CA TYR A 114 11.63 -36.27 -2.27
C TYR A 114 11.04 -35.61 -3.51
N ASN A 115 11.85 -35.48 -4.55
CA ASN A 115 11.36 -35.09 -5.86
C ASN A 115 10.77 -36.33 -6.55
N MET A 116 9.43 -36.39 -6.63
CA MET A 116 8.77 -37.55 -7.23
C MET A 116 8.83 -37.51 -8.76
N ILE A 117 9.10 -38.67 -9.35
CA ILE A 117 8.94 -38.94 -10.78
C ILE A 117 7.45 -39.14 -11.08
N GLU A 118 7.02 -38.81 -12.30
CA GLU A 118 5.61 -38.91 -12.72
C GLU A 118 4.98 -40.28 -12.46
N ALA A 119 5.71 -41.38 -12.68
CA ALA A 119 5.22 -42.73 -12.37
C ALA A 119 4.82 -42.87 -10.89
N HIS A 120 5.68 -42.43 -9.97
CA HIS A 120 5.40 -42.47 -8.52
C HIS A 120 4.19 -41.61 -8.14
N LYS A 121 3.95 -40.49 -8.84
CA LYS A 121 2.76 -39.65 -8.60
C LYS A 121 1.49 -40.39 -9.01
N THR A 122 1.51 -41.01 -10.18
CA THR A 122 0.38 -41.79 -10.72
C THR A 122 0.05 -42.97 -9.80
N ASP A 123 1.07 -43.72 -9.35
CA ASP A 123 0.88 -44.83 -8.42
C ASP A 123 0.24 -44.34 -7.12
N ARG A 124 0.76 -43.26 -6.53
CA ARG A 124 0.19 -42.70 -5.28
C ARG A 124 -1.26 -42.28 -5.44
N VAL A 125 -1.61 -41.59 -6.53
CA VAL A 125 -2.99 -41.18 -6.80
C VAL A 125 -3.90 -42.40 -6.95
N THR A 126 -3.45 -43.42 -7.68
CA THR A 126 -4.20 -44.67 -7.91
C THR A 126 -4.47 -45.38 -6.58
N TRP A 127 -3.45 -45.55 -5.75
CA TRP A 127 -3.56 -46.14 -4.42
C TRP A 127 -4.50 -45.35 -3.50
N CYS A 128 -4.39 -44.02 -3.45
CA CYS A 128 -5.27 -43.18 -2.65
C CYS A 128 -6.74 -43.30 -3.09
N ASN A 129 -7.00 -43.31 -4.40
CA ASN A 129 -8.35 -43.47 -4.94
C ASN A 129 -8.94 -44.85 -4.60
N ALA A 130 -8.17 -45.92 -4.78
CA ALA A 130 -8.60 -47.27 -4.40
C ALA A 130 -8.92 -47.37 -2.90
N MET A 131 -8.10 -46.75 -2.05
CA MET A 131 -8.33 -46.73 -0.60
C MET A 131 -9.56 -45.90 -0.21
N LEU A 132 -9.79 -44.76 -0.87
CA LEU A 132 -11.00 -43.94 -0.67
C LEU A 132 -12.28 -44.69 -1.05
N ILE A 133 -12.26 -45.46 -2.15
CA ILE A 133 -13.40 -46.30 -2.57
C ILE A 133 -13.70 -47.36 -1.51
N ARG A 134 -12.67 -48.12 -1.08
CA ARG A 134 -12.82 -49.15 -0.03
C ARG A 134 -13.40 -48.60 1.28
N PHE A 135 -12.97 -47.40 1.69
CA PHE A 135 -13.52 -46.76 2.89
C PHE A 135 -14.97 -46.32 2.73
N LYS A 136 -15.34 -45.78 1.56
CA LYS A 136 -16.72 -45.38 1.28
C LYS A 136 -17.68 -46.57 1.21
N GLU A 137 -17.20 -47.72 0.75
CA GLU A 137 -17.97 -48.96 0.67
C GLU A 137 -18.09 -49.71 2.01
N GLY A 138 -17.53 -49.18 3.10
CA GLY A 138 -17.57 -49.83 4.43
C GLY A 138 -16.69 -51.08 4.53
N MET A 139 -15.85 -51.34 3.53
CA MET A 139 -14.97 -52.51 3.43
C MET A 139 -13.64 -52.36 4.19
N SER A 140 -13.52 -51.33 5.05
CA SER A 140 -12.31 -51.07 5.84
C SER A 140 -12.07 -52.09 6.95
N ASN A 141 -13.11 -52.84 7.34
CA ASN A 141 -13.06 -53.79 8.46
C ASN A 141 -13.03 -55.26 8.01
N LEU A 142 -13.02 -55.54 6.69
CA LEU A 142 -12.74 -56.89 6.17
C LEU A 142 -11.21 -57.07 6.06
N VAL A 143 -10.61 -57.54 7.16
CA VAL A 143 -9.27 -58.16 7.20
C VAL A 143 -9.41 -59.47 7.93
#